data_AF-A0A822VL22-F1
#
_entry.id   AF-A0A822VL22-F1
#
_cell.length_a   1.000
_cell.length_b   1.000
_cell.length_c   1.000
_cell.angle_alpha   90.00
_cell.angle_beta   90.00
_cell.angle_gamma   90.00
#
_symmetry.space_group_name_H-M   'P 1'
#
loop_
_entity.id
_entity.type
_entity.pdbx_description
1 polymer ?
#
loop_
_entity_poly.entity_id
_entity_poly.type
_entity_poly.pdbx_seq_one_letter_code
_entity_poly.pdbx_strand_id
1 'polypeptide(L)'
;MLDQIKAHLLDSINDIVSTANQFVLHPKKDFSRKSQLTRNLDERAAFIDMLKTSSFKQALVIMDRGYESYNVMAHCQERNWSYIIRIRDGNHSMKSGFNLPDTPCFDEKFDINICRKQTNEMKQLYQNFPNHYRCLPNHTPFDFLPSSSRKSDSHQFYDPHFRMVRL
;
A
#
# COMPACT_ATOMS: atom_id res chain seq x y z
N MET A 1 -12.39 -48.09 -11.44
CA MET A 1 -12.85 -46.94 -10.60
C MET A 1 -11.73 -45.94 -10.38
N LEU A 2 -10.56 -46.33 -9.85
CA LEU A 2 -9.43 -45.42 -9.64
C LEU A 2 -8.86 -44.81 -10.94
N ASP A 3 -8.80 -45.58 -12.02
CA ASP A 3 -8.27 -45.10 -13.31
C ASP A 3 -9.21 -44.12 -14.01
N GLN A 4 -10.52 -44.28 -13.86
CA GLN A 4 -11.51 -43.32 -14.37
C GLN A 4 -11.43 -41.99 -13.63
N ILE A 5 -11.18 -42.02 -12.30
CA ILE A 5 -10.97 -40.81 -11.50
C ILE A 5 -9.68 -40.09 -11.94
N LYS A 6 -8.60 -40.83 -12.17
CA LYS A 6 -7.34 -40.26 -12.70
C LYS A 6 -7.53 -39.63 -14.08
N ALA A 7 -8.23 -40.30 -14.98
CA ALA A 7 -8.50 -39.78 -16.32
C ALA A 7 -9.29 -38.47 -16.25
N HIS A 8 -10.37 -38.43 -15.47
CA HIS A 8 -11.16 -37.21 -15.28
C HIS A 8 -10.36 -36.04 -14.68
N LEU A 9 -9.50 -36.33 -13.70
CA LEU A 9 -8.61 -35.32 -13.12
C LEU A 9 -7.62 -34.80 -14.15
N LEU A 10 -7.05 -35.68 -14.97
CA LEU A 10 -6.09 -35.30 -15.99
C LEU A 10 -6.72 -34.45 -17.09
N ASP A 11 -7.93 -34.81 -17.53
CA ASP A 11 -8.70 -34.03 -18.50
C ASP A 11 -9.05 -32.65 -17.94
N SER A 12 -9.48 -32.57 -16.67
CA SER A 12 -9.77 -31.30 -16.01
C SER A 12 -8.52 -30.39 -15.92
N ILE A 13 -7.36 -30.97 -15.60
CA ILE A 13 -6.09 -30.23 -15.58
C ILE A 13 -5.74 -29.71 -16.97
N ASN A 14 -5.86 -30.56 -18.00
CA ASN A 14 -5.54 -30.19 -19.38
C ASN A 14 -6.47 -29.07 -19.89
N ASP A 15 -7.75 -29.12 -19.55
CA ASP A 15 -8.73 -28.10 -19.93
C ASP A 15 -8.42 -26.74 -19.29
N ILE A 16 -8.07 -26.74 -17.99
CA ILE A 16 -7.61 -25.55 -17.26
C ILE A 16 -6.31 -24.99 -17.87
N VAL A 17 -5.35 -25.85 -18.20
CA VAL A 17 -4.07 -25.43 -18.81
C VAL A 17 -4.30 -24.83 -20.20
N SER A 18 -5.21 -25.40 -20.99
CA SER A 18 -5.53 -24.92 -22.35
C SER A 18 -6.15 -23.52 -22.35
N THR A 19 -6.88 -23.16 -21.29
CA THR A 19 -7.57 -21.88 -21.13
C THR A 19 -6.84 -20.92 -20.19
N ALA A 20 -5.73 -21.34 -19.56
CA ALA A 20 -5.02 -20.56 -18.56
C ALA A 20 -4.68 -19.13 -19.03
N ASN A 21 -4.33 -18.95 -20.30
CA ASN A 21 -4.03 -17.64 -20.89
C ASN A 21 -5.22 -16.66 -20.87
N GLN A 22 -6.47 -17.13 -20.77
CA GLN A 22 -7.67 -16.30 -20.63
C GLN A 22 -7.79 -15.68 -19.24
N PHE A 23 -7.14 -16.27 -18.23
CA PHE A 23 -7.16 -15.83 -16.84
C PHE A 23 -5.90 -15.06 -16.44
N VAL A 24 -4.88 -15.02 -17.30
CA VAL A 24 -3.62 -14.31 -17.05
C VAL A 24 -3.68 -12.91 -17.65
N LEU A 25 -3.72 -11.90 -16.79
CA LEU A 25 -3.43 -10.52 -17.19
C LEU A 25 -1.93 -10.44 -17.56
N HIS A 26 -1.66 -10.38 -18.88
CA HIS A 26 -0.33 -10.35 -19.52
C HIS A 26 0.38 -11.71 -19.71
N PRO A 27 -0.13 -12.61 -20.56
CA PRO A 27 0.41 -13.95 -20.78
C PRO A 27 1.83 -13.98 -21.39
N LYS A 28 2.28 -12.85 -21.98
CA LYS A 28 3.62 -12.71 -22.56
C LYS A 28 4.66 -12.15 -21.58
N LYS A 29 4.26 -11.78 -20.36
CA LYS A 29 5.17 -11.20 -19.38
C LYS A 29 5.99 -12.31 -18.75
N ASP A 30 7.30 -12.27 -18.93
CA ASP A 30 8.21 -13.20 -18.27
C ASP A 30 8.26 -12.89 -16.76
N PHE A 31 7.65 -13.78 -15.96
CA PHE A 31 7.71 -13.73 -14.49
C PHE A 31 8.98 -14.38 -13.93
N SER A 32 9.84 -14.94 -14.78
CA SER A 32 11.15 -15.42 -14.35
C SER A 32 12.00 -14.23 -13.89
N ARG A 33 12.79 -14.43 -12.82
CA ARG A 33 13.71 -13.41 -12.26
C ARG A 33 14.86 -13.00 -13.21
N LYS A 34 14.78 -13.36 -14.50
CA LYS A 34 15.81 -13.06 -15.52
C LYS A 34 15.61 -11.72 -16.19
N SER A 35 14.40 -11.17 -16.13
CA SER A 35 14.14 -9.78 -16.49
C SER A 35 14.75 -8.87 -15.41
N GLN A 36 15.83 -8.16 -15.75
CA GLN A 36 16.11 -6.90 -15.07
C GLN A 36 14.91 -6.00 -15.36
N LEU A 37 13.95 -5.97 -14.42
CA LEU A 37 12.93 -4.93 -14.36
C LEU A 37 13.66 -3.61 -14.59
N THR A 38 13.31 -2.92 -15.66
CA THR A 38 13.80 -1.58 -15.94
C THR A 38 13.61 -0.78 -14.66
N ARG A 39 14.71 -0.29 -14.08
CA ARG A 39 14.83 0.21 -12.70
C ARG A 39 13.98 1.46 -12.36
N ASN A 40 13.00 1.80 -13.19
CA ASN A 40 12.22 3.03 -13.14
C ASN A 40 10.69 2.82 -13.12
N LEU A 41 10.21 1.62 -12.77
CA LEU A 41 8.78 1.41 -12.57
C LEU A 41 8.44 1.65 -11.09
N ASP A 42 7.80 2.78 -10.79
CA ASP A 42 7.23 3.03 -9.46
C ASP A 42 5.95 2.19 -9.32
N GLU A 43 6.10 1.01 -8.72
CA GLU A 43 5.01 0.06 -8.50
C GLU A 43 3.83 0.66 -7.72
N ARG A 44 4.10 1.64 -6.84
CA ARG A 44 3.05 2.33 -6.08
C ARG A 44 2.27 3.27 -6.98
N ALA A 45 2.96 3.99 -7.87
CA ALA A 45 2.30 4.84 -8.86
C ALA A 45 1.43 3.98 -9.81
N ALA A 46 1.96 2.86 -10.30
CA ALA A 46 1.19 1.93 -11.14
C ALA A 46 -0.05 1.38 -10.42
N PHE A 47 0.06 1.07 -9.12
CA PHE A 47 -1.07 0.65 -8.31
C PHE A 47 -2.13 1.75 -8.14
N ILE A 48 -1.69 2.99 -7.90
CA ILE A 48 -2.59 4.15 -7.81
C ILE A 48 -3.32 4.39 -9.15
N ASP A 49 -2.62 4.26 -10.27
CA ASP A 49 -3.23 4.39 -11.60
C ASP A 49 -4.26 3.29 -11.86
N MET A 50 -3.98 2.05 -11.45
CA MET A 50 -4.95 0.96 -11.49
C MET A 50 -6.17 1.26 -10.61
N LEU A 51 -5.98 1.77 -9.39
CA LEU A 51 -7.07 2.17 -8.49
C LEU A 51 -7.98 3.23 -9.12
N LYS A 52 -7.38 4.26 -9.75
CA LYS A 52 -8.09 5.35 -10.42
C LYS A 52 -8.87 4.89 -11.64
N THR A 53 -8.31 3.97 -12.42
CA THR A 53 -8.88 3.50 -13.69
C THR A 53 -9.84 2.31 -13.51
N SER A 54 -9.82 1.64 -12.37
CA SER A 54 -10.64 0.46 -12.13
C SER A 54 -12.13 0.78 -12.03
N SER A 55 -12.93 -0.04 -12.73
CA SER A 55 -14.39 -0.01 -12.70
C SER A 55 -15.00 -0.69 -11.46
N PHE A 56 -14.21 -1.40 -10.65
CA PHE A 56 -14.73 -2.07 -9.46
C PHE A 56 -15.23 -1.06 -8.45
N LYS A 57 -16.45 -1.25 -7.93
CA LYS A 57 -17.03 -0.35 -6.91
C LYS A 57 -16.29 -0.48 -5.58
N GLN A 58 -15.98 -1.71 -5.18
CA GLN A 58 -15.28 -2.06 -3.94
C GLN A 58 -14.35 -3.23 -4.21
N ALA A 59 -13.20 -3.27 -3.55
CA ALA A 59 -12.29 -4.39 -3.59
C ALA A 59 -11.53 -4.55 -2.26
N LEU A 60 -10.98 -5.74 -2.04
CA LEU A 60 -9.96 -6.00 -1.03
C LEU A 60 -8.62 -6.20 -1.75
N VAL A 61 -7.63 -5.38 -1.42
CA VAL A 61 -6.30 -5.47 -2.00
C VAL A 61 -5.31 -5.98 -0.97
N ILE A 62 -4.56 -7.02 -1.32
CA ILE A 62 -3.49 -7.57 -0.47
C ILE A 62 -2.16 -7.29 -1.16
N MET A 63 -1.28 -6.56 -0.48
CA MET A 63 0.01 -6.10 -1.01
C MET A 63 1.16 -6.60 -0.14
N ASP A 64 2.26 -7.00 -0.78
CA ASP A 64 3.51 -7.33 -0.08
C ASP A 64 4.28 -6.03 0.28
N ARG A 65 5.48 -6.20 0.85
CA ARG A 65 6.42 -5.14 1.23
C ARG A 65 6.74 -4.22 0.05
N GLY A 66 6.86 -2.93 0.32
CA GLY A 66 7.18 -1.88 -0.66
C GLY A 66 5.99 -0.99 -1.01
N TYR A 67 4.78 -1.40 -0.65
CA TYR A 67 3.56 -0.62 -0.85
C TYR A 67 3.18 0.23 0.37
N GLU A 68 3.91 0.14 1.49
CA GLU A 68 3.61 0.94 2.68
C GLU A 68 3.92 2.44 2.45
N SER A 69 2.91 3.15 1.96
CA SER A 69 2.97 4.58 1.60
C SER A 69 1.66 5.26 2.00
N TYR A 70 1.76 6.46 2.59
CA TYR A 70 0.59 7.25 2.91
C TYR A 70 -0.25 7.57 1.67
N ASN A 71 0.38 7.81 0.51
CA ASN A 71 -0.37 8.10 -0.73
C ASN A 71 -1.21 6.88 -1.15
N VAL A 72 -0.63 5.68 -1.07
CA VAL A 72 -1.33 4.42 -1.39
C VAL A 72 -2.53 4.21 -0.47
N MET A 73 -2.33 4.36 0.84
CA MET A 73 -3.40 4.22 1.83
C MET A 73 -4.51 5.26 1.63
N ALA A 74 -4.15 6.51 1.36
CA ALA A 74 -5.09 7.58 1.07
C ALA A 74 -5.93 7.27 -0.18
N HIS A 75 -5.31 6.86 -1.30
CA HIS A 75 -6.06 6.46 -2.50
C HIS A 75 -7.02 5.29 -2.25
N CYS A 76 -6.62 4.30 -1.46
CA CYS A 76 -7.53 3.22 -1.07
C CYS A 76 -8.72 3.75 -0.24
N GLN A 77 -8.47 4.65 0.72
CA GLN A 77 -9.51 5.25 1.56
C GLN A 77 -10.50 6.09 0.75
N GLU A 78 -10.02 7.01 -0.08
CA GLU A 78 -10.87 7.84 -0.94
C GLU A 78 -11.70 7.00 -1.93
N ARG A 79 -11.17 5.85 -2.35
CA ARG A 79 -11.86 4.92 -3.24
C ARG A 79 -12.81 3.98 -2.50
N ASN A 80 -12.82 4.00 -1.16
CA ASN A 80 -13.54 3.07 -0.29
C ASN A 80 -13.17 1.60 -0.55
N TRP A 81 -11.90 1.33 -0.81
CA TRP A 81 -11.35 -0.02 -0.96
C TRP A 81 -10.67 -0.48 0.31
N SER A 82 -10.92 -1.72 0.69
CA SER A 82 -10.24 -2.35 1.83
C SER A 82 -8.85 -2.81 1.40
N TYR A 83 -7.88 -2.78 2.32
CA TYR A 83 -6.52 -3.18 2.01
C TYR A 83 -5.82 -3.87 3.18
N ILE A 84 -4.85 -4.72 2.84
CA ILE A 84 -3.90 -5.33 3.76
C ILE A 84 -2.51 -5.13 3.12
N ILE A 85 -1.63 -4.43 3.83
CA ILE A 85 -0.25 -4.20 3.38
C ILE A 85 0.69 -4.90 4.34
N ARG A 86 1.54 -5.78 3.83
CA ARG A 86 2.65 -6.31 4.61
C ARG A 86 3.73 -5.24 4.74
N ILE A 87 3.94 -4.75 5.96
CA ILE A 87 4.98 -3.75 6.24
C ILE A 87 6.38 -4.38 6.24
N ARG A 88 7.40 -3.58 5.85
CA ARG A 88 8.81 -3.98 5.99
C ARG A 88 9.22 -4.05 7.46
N ASP A 89 10.15 -4.96 7.75
CA ASP A 89 10.89 -4.97 9.02
C ASP A 89 12.19 -4.18 8.89
N GLY A 90 12.56 -3.44 9.94
CA GLY A 90 13.79 -2.63 10.01
C GLY A 90 13.55 -1.13 10.19
N ASN A 91 14.65 -0.37 10.34
CA ASN A 91 14.63 1.04 10.75
C ASN A 91 13.99 2.01 9.72
N HIS A 92 13.92 1.60 8.46
CA HIS A 92 13.40 2.42 7.35
C HIS A 92 11.95 2.07 6.96
N SER A 93 11.24 1.30 7.79
CA SER A 93 9.84 0.99 7.52
C SER A 93 8.91 2.01 8.17
N MET A 94 7.67 2.07 7.69
CA MET A 94 6.65 2.99 8.21
C MET A 94 6.47 2.87 9.73
N LYS A 95 6.68 1.67 10.30
CA LYS A 95 6.49 1.40 11.72
C LYS A 95 7.48 2.15 12.62
N SER A 96 8.67 2.51 12.12
CA SER A 96 9.69 3.21 12.93
C SER A 96 9.29 4.62 13.31
N GLY A 97 8.31 5.20 12.63
CA GLY A 97 7.73 6.45 13.08
C GLY A 97 6.92 6.30 14.36
N PHE A 98 6.29 5.15 14.61
CA PHE A 98 5.22 5.00 15.59
C PHE A 98 5.77 4.48 16.92
N ASN A 99 5.20 4.98 18.01
CA ASN A 99 5.37 4.40 19.33
C ASN A 99 4.42 3.21 19.43
N LEU A 100 4.91 2.03 19.08
CA LEU A 100 4.17 0.77 19.10
C LEU A 100 4.39 0.03 20.42
N PRO A 101 3.43 -0.79 20.88
CA PRO A 101 3.62 -1.67 22.03
C PRO A 101 4.82 -2.59 21.83
N ASP A 102 5.69 -2.68 22.83
CA ASP A 102 6.81 -3.63 22.84
C ASP A 102 6.32 -5.02 23.29
N THR A 103 5.39 -5.57 22.51
CA THR A 103 4.80 -6.89 22.73
C THR A 103 4.98 -7.77 21.49
N PRO A 104 5.02 -9.10 21.66
CA PRO A 104 5.10 -10.03 20.54
C PRO A 104 3.93 -9.87 19.56
N CYS A 105 2.74 -9.54 20.08
CA CYS A 105 1.52 -9.33 19.32
C CYS A 105 0.84 -8.03 19.77
N PHE A 106 0.29 -7.27 18.84
CA PHE A 106 -0.51 -6.07 19.12
C PHE A 106 -1.47 -5.78 17.96
N ASP A 107 -2.48 -4.96 18.25
CA ASP A 107 -3.48 -4.50 17.28
C ASP A 107 -3.89 -3.07 17.63
N GLU A 108 -3.23 -2.11 16.97
CA GLU A 108 -3.36 -0.70 17.30
C GLU A 108 -4.01 0.06 16.16
N LYS A 109 -4.97 0.92 16.52
CA LYS A 109 -5.64 1.85 15.59
C LYS A 109 -4.90 3.19 15.58
N PHE A 110 -4.75 3.77 14.40
CA PHE A 110 -4.09 5.05 14.20
C PHE A 110 -4.98 5.97 13.39
N ASP A 111 -5.28 7.10 14.00
CA ASP A 111 -5.89 8.27 13.37
C ASP A 111 -4.85 9.39 13.45
N ILE A 112 -4.15 9.63 12.34
CA ILE A 112 -3.05 10.59 12.30
C ILE A 112 -3.40 11.79 11.43
N ASN A 113 -2.75 12.92 11.70
CA ASN A 113 -2.79 14.11 10.88
C ASN A 113 -1.45 14.23 10.15
N ILE A 114 -1.48 14.15 8.82
CA ILE A 114 -0.29 14.32 7.98
C ILE A 114 -0.22 15.76 7.50
N CYS A 115 0.95 16.38 7.64
CA CYS A 115 1.19 17.74 7.13
C CYS A 115 2.61 17.87 6.57
N ARG A 116 2.78 18.73 5.55
CA ARG A 116 4.10 19.04 4.97
C ARG A 116 4.84 20.17 5.70
N LYS A 117 4.12 21.02 6.46
CA LYS A 117 4.71 22.20 7.11
C LYS A 117 5.64 21.81 8.24
N GLN A 118 6.79 22.47 8.32
CA GLN A 118 7.83 22.22 9.32
C GLN A 118 8.15 23.47 10.12
N THR A 119 7.12 24.19 10.58
CA THR A 119 7.32 25.27 11.57
C THR A 119 7.80 24.68 12.90
N ASN A 120 8.28 25.52 13.81
CA ASN A 120 8.74 25.04 15.11
C ASN A 120 7.60 24.40 15.91
N GLU A 121 6.39 24.96 15.82
CA GLU A 121 5.18 24.42 16.44
C GLU A 121 4.86 23.02 15.87
N MET A 122 4.88 22.87 14.54
CA MET A 122 4.62 21.57 13.90
C MET A 122 5.67 20.53 14.28
N LYS A 123 6.95 20.91 14.34
CA LYS A 123 8.04 20.02 14.78
C LYS A 123 7.83 19.50 16.20
N GLN A 124 7.40 20.37 17.11
CA GLN A 124 7.07 19.97 18.48
C GLN A 124 5.89 18.97 18.50
N LEU A 125 4.86 19.19 17.68
CA LEU A 125 3.74 18.24 17.57
C LEU A 125 4.20 16.86 17.07
N TYR A 126 5.05 16.82 16.03
CA TYR A 126 5.59 15.55 15.51
C TYR A 126 6.42 14.78 16.55
N GLN A 127 7.15 15.50 17.41
CA GLN A 127 7.99 14.90 18.44
C GLN A 127 7.17 14.43 19.65
N ASN A 128 6.25 15.25 20.14
CA ASN A 128 5.50 14.99 21.36
C ASN A 128 4.35 14.00 21.13
N PHE A 129 3.80 13.97 19.91
CA PHE A 129 2.64 13.16 19.56
C PHE A 129 2.88 12.35 18.27
N PRO A 130 3.90 11.46 18.23
CA PRO A 130 4.29 10.74 17.02
C PRO A 130 3.20 9.79 16.49
N ASN A 131 2.28 9.36 17.34
CA ASN A 131 1.13 8.53 16.95
C ASN A 131 -0.09 9.34 16.48
N HIS A 132 -0.03 10.68 16.49
CA HIS A 132 -1.13 11.56 16.08
C HIS A 132 -0.73 12.53 14.96
N TYR A 133 0.55 12.86 14.82
CA TYR A 133 1.03 13.81 13.82
C TYR A 133 2.24 13.28 13.04
N ARG A 134 2.21 13.49 11.72
CA ARG A 134 3.31 13.13 10.83
C ARG A 134 3.73 14.27 9.92
N CYS A 135 5.04 14.44 9.83
CA CYS A 135 5.63 15.25 8.78
C CYS A 135 5.72 14.43 7.49
N LEU A 136 5.19 14.99 6.41
CA LEU A 136 5.36 14.46 5.07
C LEU A 136 6.45 15.25 4.34
N PRO A 137 7.60 14.65 3.99
CA PRO A 137 8.66 15.35 3.26
C PRO A 137 8.17 15.89 1.92
N ASN A 138 8.63 17.09 1.53
CA ASN A 138 8.15 17.79 0.32
C ASN A 138 8.35 16.99 -0.97
N HIS A 139 9.40 16.17 -1.05
CA HIS A 139 9.71 15.33 -2.21
C HIS A 139 8.88 14.04 -2.25
N THR A 140 8.19 13.68 -1.16
CA THR A 140 7.35 12.48 -1.11
C THR A 140 6.05 12.74 -1.89
N PRO A 141 5.73 11.92 -2.91
CA PRO A 141 4.47 12.02 -3.64
C PRO A 141 3.27 11.82 -2.70
N PHE A 142 2.31 12.72 -2.80
CA PHE A 142 1.05 12.65 -2.07
C PHE A 142 0.01 13.53 -2.74
N ASP A 143 -1.05 12.93 -3.26
CA ASP A 143 -1.98 13.59 -4.17
C ASP A 143 -2.99 14.48 -3.42
N PHE A 144 -3.14 14.27 -2.11
CA PHE A 144 -4.15 14.92 -1.27
C PHE A 144 -3.62 16.09 -0.42
N LEU A 145 -2.35 16.48 -0.63
CA LEU A 145 -1.77 17.70 -0.06
C LEU A 145 -0.88 18.40 -1.10
N PRO A 146 -0.94 19.73 -1.22
CA PRO A 146 -0.14 20.46 -2.19
C PRO A 146 1.35 20.27 -1.91
N SER A 147 2.15 20.13 -2.97
CA SER A 147 3.60 19.90 -2.89
C SER A 147 4.39 21.12 -2.38
N SER A 148 3.80 22.31 -2.46
CA SER A 148 4.38 23.55 -1.96
C SER A 148 3.32 24.36 -1.20
N SER A 149 3.75 25.01 -0.11
CA SER A 149 2.94 25.98 0.61
C SER A 149 3.80 27.18 0.92
N ARG A 150 3.24 28.39 0.78
CA ARG A 150 3.88 29.61 1.24
C ARG A 150 3.79 29.68 2.76
N LYS A 151 4.69 30.45 3.38
CA LYS A 151 4.70 30.65 4.83
C LYS A 151 3.37 31.19 5.35
N SER A 152 2.70 32.04 4.56
CA SER A 152 1.41 32.67 4.84
C SER A 152 0.21 31.73 4.79
N ASP A 153 0.32 30.59 4.11
CA ASP A 153 -0.83 29.73 3.88
C ASP A 153 -1.29 29.09 5.21
N SER A 154 -2.54 28.64 5.30
CA SER A 154 -2.97 27.86 6.47
C SER A 154 -2.26 26.50 6.51
N HIS A 155 -2.27 25.85 7.68
CA HIS A 155 -1.85 24.45 7.76
C HIS A 155 -2.91 23.59 7.07
N GLN A 156 -2.46 22.74 6.15
CA GLN A 156 -3.32 21.75 5.50
C GLN A 156 -2.94 20.36 6.02
N PHE A 157 -3.97 19.58 6.32
CA PHE A 157 -3.86 18.26 6.89
C PHE A 157 -4.59 17.24 6.02
N TYR A 158 -4.08 16.01 6.05
CA TYR A 158 -4.79 14.85 5.56
C TYR A 158 -4.79 13.79 6.65
N ASP A 159 -5.94 13.16 6.85
CA ASP A 159 -6.20 12.34 8.02
C ASP A 159 -6.41 10.87 7.62
N PRO A 160 -5.34 10.06 7.49
CA PRO A 160 -5.49 8.64 7.23
C PRO A 160 -5.86 7.87 8.49
N HIS A 161 -6.64 6.82 8.29
CA HIS A 161 -7.18 5.96 9.33
C HIS A 161 -6.80 4.51 9.00
N PHE A 162 -6.02 3.88 9.86
CA PHE A 162 -5.56 2.51 9.63
C PHE A 162 -5.26 1.75 10.92
N ARG A 163 -5.01 0.46 10.79
CA ARG A 163 -4.56 -0.41 11.89
C ARG A 163 -3.20 -0.98 11.58
N MET A 164 -2.33 -1.04 12.58
CA MET A 164 -1.13 -1.85 12.52
C MET A 164 -1.31 -3.06 13.42
N VAL A 165 -1.13 -4.24 12.83
CA VAL A 165 -1.30 -5.52 13.52
C VAL A 165 0.03 -6.28 13.46
N ARG A 166 0.47 -6.76 14.61
CA ARG A 166 1.54 -7.75 14.74
C ARG A 166 0.90 -9.00 15.35
N LEU A 167 0.99 -10.09 14.62
CA LEU A 167 0.50 -11.42 15.03
C LEU A 167 1.63 -12.24 15.64
#